data_AF-A0A924Y8H5-F1
#
_entry.id   AF-A0A924Y8H5-F1
#
_cell.length_a   1.000
_cell.length_b   1.000
_cell.length_c   1.000
_cell.angle_alpha   90.00
_cell.angle_beta   90.00
_cell.angle_gamma   90.00
#
_symmetry.space_group_name_H-M   'P 1'
#
loop_
_entity.id
_entity.type
_entity.pdbx_description
1 polymer ?
#
loop_
_entity_poly.entity_id
_entity_poly.type
_entity_poly.pdbx_seq_one_letter_code
_entity_poly.pdbx_strand_id
1 'polypeptide(L)'
;MKKLQPETPIEGTRSLTVGDFWAWAYSDILSNANRSVLAEFLVGAALGVLDKPRKEWDAVDLRYREKKIEVKSAAYLQSWQQKQLSIIRFDFA
;
A
#
# COMPACT_ATOMS: atom_id res chain seq x y z
N MET A 1 4.68 -16.17 -0.89
CA MET A 1 4.41 -16.10 0.57
C MET A 1 2.92 -16.23 0.81
N LYS A 2 2.50 -16.85 1.92
CA LYS A 2 1.09 -16.96 2.31
C LYS A 2 0.62 -15.61 2.89
N LYS A 3 -0.60 -15.19 2.57
CA LYS A 3 -1.24 -14.02 3.19
C LYS A 3 -1.60 -14.35 4.64
N LEU A 4 -1.18 -13.48 5.56
CA LEU A 4 -1.57 -13.56 6.98
C LEU A 4 -2.97 -12.98 7.16
N GLN A 5 -3.68 -13.42 8.20
CA GLN A 5 -4.96 -12.82 8.61
C GLN A 5 -4.72 -11.77 9.69
N PRO A 6 -5.54 -10.70 9.78
CA PRO A 6 -5.39 -9.69 10.83
C PRO A 6 -5.31 -10.28 12.24
N GLU A 7 -6.08 -11.34 12.52
CA GLU A 7 -6.18 -12.00 13.82
C GLU A 7 -5.01 -12.96 14.12
N THR A 8 -4.06 -13.09 13.18
CA THR A 8 -2.90 -13.98 13.35
C THR A 8 -2.06 -13.48 14.53
N PRO A 9 -1.83 -14.30 15.57
CA PRO A 9 -1.05 -13.88 16.74
C PRO A 9 0.42 -13.73 16.38
N ILE A 10 1.08 -12.73 16.95
CA ILE A 10 2.54 -12.56 16.87
C ILE A 10 3.17 -13.29 18.06
N GLU A 11 3.89 -14.38 17.79
CA GLU A 11 4.56 -15.17 18.81
C GLU A 11 5.52 -14.32 19.66
N GLY A 12 5.55 -14.59 20.96
CA GLY A 12 6.35 -13.83 21.92
C GLY A 12 5.74 -12.48 22.36
N THR A 13 4.60 -12.09 21.79
CA THR A 13 3.81 -10.95 22.29
C THR A 13 2.72 -11.45 23.23
N ARG A 14 2.37 -10.65 24.27
CA ARG A 14 1.38 -11.06 25.26
C ARG A 14 -0.06 -11.11 24.72
N SER A 15 -0.33 -10.45 23.59
CA SER A 15 -1.67 -10.37 22.98
C SER A 15 -1.72 -9.62 21.64
N LEU A 16 -0.59 -9.40 20.95
CA LEU A 16 -0.59 -8.61 19.72
C LEU A 16 -0.81 -9.50 18.49
N THR A 17 -1.53 -8.94 17.53
CA THR A 17 -1.87 -9.57 16.26
C THR A 17 -1.15 -8.89 15.11
N VAL A 18 -1.10 -9.55 13.96
CA VAL A 18 -0.59 -8.96 12.72
C VAL A 18 -1.42 -7.73 12.31
N GLY A 19 -2.72 -7.72 12.62
CA GLY A 19 -3.60 -6.57 12.42
C GLY A 19 -3.20 -5.36 13.27
N ASP A 20 -2.80 -5.58 14.53
CA ASP A 20 -2.27 -4.49 15.38
C ASP A 20 -1.01 -3.87 14.79
N PHE A 21 -0.11 -4.71 14.27
CA PHE A 21 1.08 -4.24 13.57
C PHE A 21 0.71 -3.46 12.30
N TRP A 22 -0.22 -3.97 11.49
CA TRP A 22 -0.66 -3.27 10.28
C TRP A 22 -1.29 -1.92 10.60
N ALA A 23 -2.14 -1.84 11.62
CA ALA A 23 -2.73 -0.59 12.07
C ALA A 23 -1.66 0.39 12.53
N TRP A 24 -0.71 -0.03 13.37
CA TRP A 24 0.38 0.83 13.82
C TRP A 24 1.26 1.33 12.67
N ALA A 25 1.64 0.46 11.72
CA ALA A 25 2.56 0.80 10.64
C ALA A 25 1.91 1.61 9.49
N TYR A 26 0.62 1.35 9.20
CA TYR A 26 -0.03 1.83 7.97
C TYR A 26 -1.25 2.73 8.18
N SER A 27 -1.55 3.15 9.42
CA SER A 27 -2.69 4.07 9.68
C SER A 27 -2.54 5.43 9.01
N ASP A 28 -1.32 5.94 8.84
CA ASP A 28 -1.09 7.18 8.10
C ASP A 28 -1.13 6.94 6.58
N ILE A 29 -2.34 6.86 6.05
CA ILE A 29 -2.61 6.70 4.61
C ILE A 29 -2.34 7.97 3.78
N LEU A 30 -2.07 9.11 4.43
CA LEU A 30 -1.76 10.37 3.75
C LEU A 30 -0.26 10.52 3.47
N SER A 31 0.59 9.78 4.20
CA SER A 31 2.03 9.71 3.89
C SER A 31 2.25 9.25 2.44
N ASN A 32 3.28 9.79 1.80
CA ASN A 32 3.61 9.44 0.42
C ASN A 32 3.93 7.94 0.23
N ALA A 33 4.55 7.31 1.23
CA ALA A 33 4.87 5.89 1.21
C ALA A 33 3.59 5.03 1.27
N ASN A 34 2.76 5.22 2.29
CA ASN A 34 1.57 4.38 2.47
C ASN A 34 0.47 4.69 1.45
N ARG A 35 0.34 5.96 1.01
CA ARG A 35 -0.62 6.33 -0.04
C ARG A 35 -0.34 5.58 -1.35
N SER A 36 0.94 5.37 -1.68
CA SER A 36 1.33 4.64 -2.89
C SER A 36 0.93 3.17 -2.79
N VAL A 37 1.15 2.54 -1.64
CA VAL A 37 0.68 1.17 -1.36
C VAL A 37 -0.84 1.08 -1.37
N LEU A 38 -1.55 2.08 -0.82
CA LEU A 38 -3.01 2.14 -0.86
C LEU A 38 -3.54 2.24 -2.30
N ALA A 39 -2.91 3.06 -3.14
CA ALA A 39 -3.29 3.18 -4.55
C ALA A 39 -3.12 1.85 -5.30
N GLU A 40 -1.99 1.17 -5.12
CA GLU A 40 -1.75 -0.17 -5.65
C GLU A 40 -2.83 -1.16 -5.18
N PHE A 41 -3.15 -1.16 -3.88
CA PHE A 41 -4.19 -2.01 -3.31
C PHE A 41 -5.57 -1.75 -3.94
N LEU A 42 -5.96 -0.49 -4.13
CA LEU A 42 -7.24 -0.12 -4.75
C LEU A 42 -7.34 -0.60 -6.21
N VAL A 43 -6.27 -0.43 -6.98
CA VAL A 43 -6.22 -0.93 -8.36
C VAL A 43 -6.27 -2.46 -8.38
N GLY A 44 -5.50 -3.13 -7.51
CA GLY A 44 -5.49 -4.58 -7.38
C GLY A 44 -6.85 -5.15 -6.97
N ALA A 45 -7.58 -4.45 -6.09
CA ALA A 45 -8.94 -4.81 -5.70
C ALA A 45 -9.91 -4.72 -6.88
N ALA A 46 -9.84 -3.62 -7.65
CA ALA A 46 -10.67 -3.43 -8.84
C ALA A 46 -10.41 -4.50 -9.93
N LEU A 47 -9.17 -4.99 -10.02
CA LEU A 47 -8.76 -6.02 -10.97
C LEU A 47 -8.91 -7.45 -10.44
N GLY A 48 -9.19 -7.65 -9.15
CA GLY A 48 -9.31 -8.96 -8.53
C GLY A 48 -7.99 -9.73 -8.38
N VAL A 49 -6.86 -9.05 -8.21
CA VAL A 49 -5.49 -9.65 -8.20
C VAL A 49 -4.78 -9.52 -6.85
N LEU A 50 -5.53 -9.60 -5.75
CA LEU A 50 -5.02 -9.49 -4.36
C LEU A 50 -4.88 -10.83 -3.64
N ASP A 51 -4.79 -11.93 -4.39
CA ASP A 51 -4.67 -13.29 -3.88
C ASP A 51 -3.34 -13.54 -3.16
N LYS A 52 -2.31 -12.77 -3.50
CA LYS A 52 -0.97 -12.85 -2.91
C LYS A 52 -0.59 -11.57 -2.17
N PRO A 53 0.27 -11.66 -1.14
CA PRO A 53 0.87 -10.48 -0.53
C PRO A 53 1.62 -9.65 -1.57
N ARG A 54 1.59 -8.32 -1.41
CA ARG A 54 2.43 -7.39 -2.15
C ARG A 54 3.90 -7.78 -2.00
N LYS A 55 4.64 -7.70 -3.11
CA LYS A 55 6.09 -7.86 -3.12
C LYS A 55 6.71 -6.47 -3.27
N GLU A 56 7.37 -6.01 -2.22
CA GLU A 56 8.10 -4.74 -2.26
C GLU A 56 9.24 -4.85 -3.29
N TRP A 57 9.44 -3.79 -4.09
CA TRP A 57 10.49 -3.70 -5.12
C TRP A 57 10.37 -4.72 -6.26
N ASP A 58 9.14 -5.17 -6.59
CA ASP A 58 8.96 -5.97 -7.80
C ASP A 58 9.10 -5.11 -9.07
N ALA A 59 9.34 -5.76 -10.22
CA ALA A 59 9.56 -5.05 -11.48
C ALA A 59 8.29 -4.36 -12.03
N VAL A 60 7.13 -4.69 -11.48
CA VAL A 60 5.80 -4.12 -11.78
C VAL A 60 4.96 -4.23 -10.52
N ASP A 61 4.06 -3.28 -10.29
CA ASP A 61 3.16 -3.33 -9.13
C ASP A 61 2.10 -4.44 -9.26
N LEU A 62 1.44 -4.54 -10.41
CA LEU A 62 0.36 -5.50 -10.64
C LEU A 62 0.47 -6.20 -11.99
N ARG A 63 -0.06 -7.42 -12.03
CA ARG A 63 -0.22 -8.22 -13.26
C ARG A 63 -1.67 -8.56 -13.43
N TYR A 64 -2.23 -8.23 -14.58
CA TYR A 64 -3.61 -8.54 -14.91
C TYR A 64 -3.69 -9.03 -16.35
N ARG A 65 -4.09 -10.30 -16.52
CA ARG A 65 -4.03 -11.00 -17.81
C ARG A 65 -2.59 -10.93 -18.36
N GLU A 66 -2.42 -10.50 -19.60
CA GLU A 66 -1.10 -10.36 -20.25
C GLU A 66 -0.48 -8.97 -20.06
N LYS A 67 -1.02 -8.13 -19.16
CA LYS A 67 -0.55 -6.76 -18.95
C LYS A 67 0.24 -6.62 -17.65
N LYS A 68 1.27 -5.77 -17.74
CA LYS A 68 2.08 -5.25 -16.64
C LYS A 68 1.56 -3.87 -16.29
N ILE A 69 1.39 -3.58 -15.01
CA ILE A 69 0.80 -2.33 -14.53
C ILE A 69 1.74 -1.72 -13.49
N GLU A 70 2.06 -0.45 -13.69
CA GLU A 70 2.69 0.44 -12.72
C GLU A 70 1.61 1.40 -12.19
N VAL A 71 1.55 1.58 -10.88
CA VAL A 71 0.58 2.43 -10.20
C VAL A 71 1.31 3.60 -9.54
N LYS A 72 1.05 4.81 -10.03
CA LYS A 72 1.56 6.05 -9.44
C LYS A 72 0.44 6.81 -8.73
N SER A 73 0.74 7.34 -7.54
CA SER A 73 -0.19 8.16 -6.75
C SER A 73 0.35 9.57 -6.51
N ALA A 74 -0.55 10.55 -6.51
CA ALA A 74 -0.25 11.92 -6.13
C ALA A 74 -1.44 12.50 -5.35
N ALA A 75 -1.18 13.44 -4.43
CA ALA A 75 -2.20 14.07 -3.61
C ALA A 75 -1.84 15.52 -3.29
N TYR A 76 -2.86 16.37 -3.18
CA TYR A 76 -2.72 17.76 -2.77
C TYR A 76 -2.22 17.88 -1.32
N LEU A 77 -2.69 16.97 -0.46
CA LEU A 77 -2.36 16.90 0.96
C LEU A 77 -1.29 15.83 1.22
N GLN A 78 -0.45 16.07 2.23
CA GLN A 78 0.53 15.16 2.79
C GLN A 78 0.30 15.06 4.31
N SER A 79 0.82 14.01 4.93
CA SER A 79 0.68 13.82 6.37
C SER A 79 1.54 14.77 7.22
N TRP A 80 2.60 15.32 6.63
CA TRP A 80 3.38 16.39 7.26
C TRP A 80 2.81 17.78 6.92
N GLN A 81 3.14 18.76 7.75
CA GLN A 81 2.67 20.13 7.58
C GLN A 81 3.12 20.74 6.24
N GLN A 82 2.19 21.37 5.53
CA GLN A 82 2.45 22.06 4.27
C GLN A 82 2.00 23.53 4.36
N LYS A 83 2.77 24.44 3.74
CA LYS A 83 2.39 25.86 3.62
C LYS A 83 1.31 26.10 2.56
N GLN A 84 1.24 25.23 1.57
CA GLN A 84 0.28 25.25 0.46
C GLN A 84 0.10 23.83 -0.09
N LEU A 85 -0.98 23.60 -0.85
CA LEU A 85 -1.25 22.32 -1.48
C LEU A 85 -0.15 21.92 -2.48
N SER A 86 0.13 20.63 -2.57
CA SER A 86 1.03 20.09 -3.59
C SER A 86 0.44 20.24 -4.97
N ILE A 87 1.26 20.61 -5.96
CA ILE A 87 0.88 20.57 -7.37
C ILE A 87 0.98 19.11 -7.84
N ILE A 88 -0.13 18.56 -8.34
CA ILE A 88 -0.16 17.19 -8.88
C ILE A 88 0.66 17.13 -10.16
N ARG A 89 1.67 16.25 -10.17
CA ARG A 89 2.51 15.95 -11.32
C ARG A 89 2.80 14.46 -11.36
N PHE A 90 2.85 13.92 -12.56
CA PHE A 90 3.27 12.55 -12.82
C PHE A 90 4.45 12.61 -13.78
N ASP A 91 5.44 11.76 -13.53
CA ASP A 91 6.54 11.50 -14.45
C ASP A 91 6.38 10.10 -15.07
N PHE A 92 7.03 9.93 -16.21
CA PHE A 92 7.26 8.61 -16.78
C PHE A 92 8.68 8.21 -16.41
N ALA A 93 8.81 7.05 -15.77
CA ALA A 93 10.08 6.34 -15.61
C ALA A 93 10.17 5.25 -16.69
#